data_AF-A0A1C4J2P4-F1
#
_entry.id   AF-A0A1C4J2P4-F1
#
_cell.length_a   1.000
_cell.length_b   1.000
_cell.length_c   1.000
_cell.angle_alpha   90.00
_cell.angle_beta   90.00
_cell.angle_gamma   90.00
#
_symmetry.space_group_name_H-M   'P 1'
#
loop_
_entity.id
_entity.type
_entity.pdbx_description
1 polymer ?
#
loop_
_entity_poly.entity_id
_entity_poly.type
_entity_poly.pdbx_seq_one_letter_code
_entity_poly.pdbx_strand_id
1 'polypeptide(L)' 'MAVNIKKIAVYVIVVFVFYVIITDPKGAAGYVQIGFEGISDAAKAIGDFMTWAANGGNS' A
#
# COMPACT_ATOMS: atom_id res chain seq x y z
N MET A 1 -28.48 -0.95 9.67
CA MET A 1 -27.51 -1.29 10.74
C MET A 1 -26.13 -1.76 10.25
N ALA A 2 -25.96 -2.24 9.00
CA ALA A 2 -24.65 -2.65 8.47
C ALA A 2 -23.60 -1.52 8.35
N VAL A 3 -24.02 -0.27 8.15
CA VAL A 3 -23.09 0.88 8.04
C VAL A 3 -22.37 1.15 9.37
N ASN A 4 -23.03 0.94 10.51
CA ASN A 4 -22.40 1.12 11.83
C ASN A 4 -21.30 0.07 12.09
N ILE A 5 -21.50 -1.17 11.63
CA ILE A 5 -20.49 -2.22 11.80
C ILE A 5 -19.25 -1.98 10.94
N LYS A 6 -19.43 -1.50 9.69
CA LYS A 6 -18.30 -1.11 8.83
C LYS A 6 -17.50 0.03 9.46
N LYS A 7 -18.19 1.02 10.02
CA LYS A 7 -17.54 2.16 10.68
C LYS A 7 -16.73 1.69 11.90
N ILE A 8 -17.32 0.87 12.78
CA ILE A 8 -16.62 0.32 13.94
C ILE A 8 -15.40 -0.50 13.52
N ALA A 9 -15.53 -1.36 12.50
CA ALA A 9 -14.42 -2.15 11.99
C ALA A 9 -13.26 -1.28 11.50
N VAL A 10 -13.56 -0.21 10.75
CA VAL A 10 -12.54 0.76 10.32
C VAL A 10 -11.87 1.43 11.52
N TYR A 11 -12.65 1.85 12.53
CA TYR A 11 -12.07 2.45 13.74
C TYR A 11 -11.15 1.49 14.51
N VAL A 12 -11.53 0.21 14.63
CA VAL A 12 -10.68 -0.81 15.26
C VAL A 12 -9.36 -0.97 14.50
N ILE A 13 -9.40 -1.00 13.16
CA ILE A 13 -8.20 -1.08 12.33
C ILE A 13 -7.32 0.16 12.53
N VAL A 14 -7.91 1.36 12.53
CA VAL A 14 -7.16 2.60 12.73
C VAL A 14 -6.47 2.62 14.11
N VAL A 15 -7.18 2.25 15.18
CA VAL A 15 -6.59 2.15 16.53
C VAL A 15 -5.47 1.11 16.57
N PHE A 16 -5.64 -0.03 15.90
CA PHE A 16 -4.60 -1.06 15.80
C PHE A 16 -3.34 -0.54 15.08
N VAL A 17 -3.51 0.19 13.96
CA VAL A 17 -2.37 0.81 13.26
C VAL A 17 -1.65 1.79 14.17
N PHE A 18 -2.37 2.66 14.88
CA PHE A 18 -1.76 3.57 15.84
C PHE A 18 -1.04 2.85 16.98
N TYR A 19 -1.63 1.77 17.50
CA TYR A 19 -1.00 0.93 18.52
C TYR A 19 0.35 0.39 18.03
N VAL A 20 0.40 -0.21 16.83
CA VAL A 20 1.62 -0.77 16.24
C VAL A 20 2.68 0.31 16.03
N ILE A 21 2.32 1.51 15.56
CA ILE A 21 3.25 2.63 15.40
C ILE A 21 3.91 3.03 16.73
N ILE A 22 3.13 3.06 17.81
CA ILE A 22 3.62 3.46 19.14
C ILE A 22 4.47 2.35 19.76
N THR A 23 4.02 1.09 19.70
CA THR A 23 4.69 -0.02 20.39
C THR A 23 5.89 -0.58 19.64
N ASP A 24 5.84 -0.58 18.31
CA ASP A 24 6.93 -1.07 17.46
C ASP A 24 7.10 -0.14 16.23
N PRO A 25 7.73 1.03 16.43
CA PRO A 25 7.96 1.97 15.34
C PRO A 25 8.87 1.41 14.24
N LYS A 26 9.75 0.47 14.56
CA LYS A 26 10.64 -0.16 13.57
C LYS A 26 9.88 -1.12 12.68
N GLY A 27 9.03 -1.97 13.27
CA GLY A 27 8.12 -2.84 12.52
C GLY A 27 7.16 -2.03 11.64
N ALA A 28 6.56 -0.97 12.19
CA ALA A 28 5.70 -0.06 11.44
C ALA A 28 6.38 0.55 10.20
N ALA A 29 7.63 1.01 10.34
CA ALA A 29 8.41 1.53 9.21
C ALA A 29 8.65 0.45 8.14
N GLY A 30 8.92 -0.80 8.55
CA GLY A 30 9.07 -1.92 7.64
C GLY A 30 7.80 -2.24 6.84
N TYR A 31 6.64 -2.27 7.50
CA TYR A 31 5.35 -2.52 6.82
C TYR A 31 5.02 -1.42 5.79
N VAL A 32 5.28 -0.16 6.15
CA VAL A 32 5.08 0.98 5.25
C VAL A 32 6.04 0.92 4.07
N GLN A 33 7.31 0.57 4.31
CA GLN A 33 8.31 0.40 3.25
C GLN A 33 7.91 -0.68 2.24
N ILE A 34 7.49 -1.86 2.70
CA ILE A 34 7.00 -2.94 1.82
C ILE A 34 5.80 -2.45 1.00
N GLY A 35 4.89 -1.69 1.61
CA GLY A 35 3.75 -1.08 0.91
C GLY A 35 4.19 -0.12 -0.19
N PHE A 36 5.14 0.76 0.08
CA PHE A 36 5.70 1.68 -0.92
C PHE A 36 6.47 0.96 -2.01
N GLU A 37 7.21 -0.09 -1.68
CA GLU A 37 7.97 -0.89 -2.64
C GLU A 37 7.03 -1.60 -3.62
N GLY A 38 5.95 -2.20 -3.13
CA GLY A 38 4.92 -2.80 -3.99
C GLY A 38 4.24 -1.78 -4.92
N ILE A 39 3.94 -0.57 -4.43
CA ILE A 39 3.40 0.51 -5.27
C ILE A 39 4.42 0.98 -6.30
N SER A 40 5.68 1.14 -5.89
CA SER A 40 6.78 1.56 -6.77
C SER A 40 7.03 0.55 -7.87
N ASP A 41 7.02 -0.74 -7.56
CA ASP A 41 7.21 -1.80 -8.54
C ASP A 41 6.04 -1.92 -9.50
N ALA A 42 4.80 -1.76 -9.01
CA ALA A 42 3.64 -1.65 -9.89
C ALA A 42 3.73 -0.43 -10.82
N ALA A 43 4.18 0.71 -10.31
CA ALA A 43 4.37 1.93 -11.10
C ALA A 43 5.48 1.75 -12.16
N LYS A 44 6.60 1.11 -11.82
CA LYS A 44 7.66 0.77 -12.77
C LYS A 44 7.15 -0.16 -13.86
N ALA A 45 6.44 -1.23 -13.50
CA ALA A 45 5.88 -2.17 -14.48
C ALA A 45 4.93 -1.47 -15.48
N ILE A 46 4.12 -0.52 -14.99
CA ILE A 46 3.27 0.32 -15.85
C ILE A 46 4.14 1.22 -16.74
N GLY A 47 5.18 1.85 -16.18
CA GLY A 47 6.10 2.70 -16.95
C GLY A 47 6.86 1.94 -18.04
N ASP A 48 7.33 0.73 -17.73
CA ASP A 48 8.03 -0.16 -18.66
C ASP A 48 7.09 -0.60 -19.79
N PHE A 49 5.84 -0.93 -19.45
CA PHE A 49 4.82 -1.24 -20.44
C PHE A 49 4.53 -0.06 -21.38
N MET A 50 4.39 1.15 -20.83
CA MET A 50 4.17 2.36 -21.64
C MET A 50 5.37 2.67 -22.53
N THR A 51 6.59 2.43 -22.06
CA THR A 51 7.83 2.59 -22.83
C THR A 51 7.89 1.58 -23.97
N TRP A 52 7.58 0.31 -23.70
CA TRP A 52 7.47 -0.74 -24.71
C TRP A 52 6.42 -0.42 -25.79
N ALA A 53 5.24 0.04 -25.37
CA ALA A 53 4.16 0.42 -26.27
C ALA A 53 4.57 1.60 -27.16
N ALA A 54 5.24 2.61 -26.60
CA ALA A 54 5.75 3.77 -27.35
C ALA A 54 6.82 3.38 -28.38
N ASN A 55 7.63 2.36 -28.08
CA ASN A 55 8.65 1.82 -29.00
C ASN A 55 8.09 0.83 -30.03
N GLY A 56 6.77 0.73 -30.18
CA GLY A 56 6.13 -0.10 -31.20
C GLY A 56 6.20 -1.61 -30.91
N GLY A 57 6.39 -1.98 -29.65
CA GLY A 57 6.40 -3.37 -29.22
C GLY A 57 7.72 -4.11 -29.40
N ASN A 58 8.78 -3.40 -29.81
CA ASN A 58 10.13 -3.94 -29.92
C ASN A 58 10.90 -3.59 -28.65
N SER A 59 11.15 -4.59 -27.81
CA SER A 59 12.06 -4.53 -26.65
C SER A 59 13.50 -4.79 -27.07
#